data_AF-A0A7J5JC48-F1
#
_entry.id   AF-A0A7J5JC48-F1
#
_cell.length_a   1.000
_cell.length_b   1.000
_cell.length_c   1.000
_cell.angle_alpha   90.00
_cell.angle_beta   90.00
_cell.angle_gamma   90.00
#
_symmetry.space_group_name_H-M   'P 1'
#
loop_
_entity.id
_entity.type
_entity.pdbx_description
1 polymer ?
#
loop_
_entity_poly.entity_id
_entity_poly.type
_entity_poly.pdbx_seq_one_letter_code
_entity_poly.pdbx_strand_id
1 'polypeptide(L)'
;MKKTILILLCGWFAIMATRAQCAAQNEAIQAGEELVYDLKFNWKFIWVAAGQAKMDMQAITYQGKPCFRSNLISVSNRQVDFFFKMRDTLTCITSSRLEPVYFRKGAEEGDRYTVDEVWFSYKNGKCIADQRRMRRERDTVKSKDQSDECIFDMLSILMRARSYDVSDYKVGDKILFDMATGTKVEQQTLI
;
A
#
# COMPACT_ATOMS: atom_id res chain seq x y z
N MET A 1 12.73 -57.83 33.24
CA MET A 1 13.43 -56.53 33.26
C MET A 1 13.53 -56.00 31.83
N LYS A 2 12.98 -54.80 31.61
CA LYS A 2 13.12 -53.84 30.49
C LYS A 2 13.22 -54.37 29.04
N LYS A 3 12.09 -54.33 28.33
CA LYS A 3 12.03 -54.19 26.86
C LYS A 3 12.17 -52.70 26.51
N THR A 4 13.29 -52.29 25.94
CA THR A 4 13.48 -50.95 25.37
C THR A 4 12.93 -50.93 23.94
N ILE A 5 11.73 -50.39 23.77
CA ILE A 5 11.18 -50.01 22.46
C ILE A 5 11.65 -48.59 22.20
N LEU A 6 12.58 -48.43 21.27
CA LEU A 6 13.05 -47.14 20.78
C LEU A 6 12.02 -46.63 19.75
N ILE A 7 11.10 -45.77 20.19
CA ILE A 7 10.14 -45.12 19.30
C ILE A 7 10.87 -44.00 18.55
N LEU A 8 11.07 -44.21 17.26
CA LEU A 8 11.60 -43.26 16.30
C LEU A 8 10.55 -42.16 16.05
N LEU A 9 10.52 -41.13 16.90
CA LEU A 9 9.66 -39.96 16.72
C LEU A 9 10.34 -38.95 15.76
N CYS A 10 10.56 -39.36 14.50
CA CYS A 10 10.80 -38.41 13.41
C CYS A 10 9.46 -37.79 13.01
N GLY A 11 8.92 -36.94 13.88
CA GLY A 11 7.83 -36.05 13.52
C GLY A 11 8.35 -35.00 12.54
N TRP A 12 7.87 -35.07 11.31
CA TRP A 12 7.96 -34.03 10.29
C TRP A 12 7.64 -32.66 10.89
N PHE A 13 8.68 -31.92 11.31
CA PHE A 13 8.62 -30.46 11.23
C PHE A 13 8.77 -30.12 9.75
N ALA A 14 7.66 -30.22 9.01
CA ALA A 14 7.54 -29.48 7.77
C ALA A 14 7.60 -28.00 8.18
N ILE A 15 8.77 -27.41 8.05
CA ILE A 15 8.94 -25.96 8.07
C ILE A 15 8.12 -25.48 6.87
N MET A 16 6.85 -25.16 7.10
CA MET A 16 6.09 -24.35 6.15
C MET A 16 6.79 -23.00 6.16
N ALA A 17 7.72 -22.82 5.22
CA ALA A 17 8.16 -21.49 4.85
C ALA A 17 6.90 -20.76 4.39
N THR A 18 6.36 -19.91 5.26
CA THR A 18 5.29 -18.98 4.92
C THR A 18 5.84 -18.11 3.79
N ARG A 19 5.42 -18.38 2.57
CA ARG A 19 5.72 -17.52 1.43
C ARG A 19 4.83 -16.30 1.56
N ALA A 20 5.34 -15.10 1.29
CA ALA A 20 4.49 -13.94 1.12
C ALA A 20 3.46 -14.23 0.01
N GLN A 21 2.22 -14.53 0.38
CA GLN A 21 1.10 -14.67 -0.54
C GLN A 21 0.41 -13.31 -0.65
N CYS A 22 1.07 -12.37 -1.32
CA CYS A 22 0.55 -11.00 -1.48
C CYS A 22 -0.67 -10.92 -2.39
N ALA A 23 -0.88 -11.97 -3.16
CA ALA A 23 -2.08 -12.15 -3.94
C ALA A 23 -3.35 -12.13 -3.08
N ALA A 24 -4.32 -11.36 -3.53
CA ALA A 24 -5.69 -11.30 -3.01
C ALA A 24 -6.63 -11.89 -4.04
N GLN A 25 -7.78 -12.37 -3.56
CA GLN A 25 -8.97 -12.35 -4.38
C GLN A 25 -9.48 -10.91 -4.42
N ASN A 26 -9.78 -10.40 -5.61
CA ASN A 26 -10.47 -9.13 -5.76
C ASN A 26 -11.98 -9.40 -5.63
N GLU A 27 -12.58 -8.93 -4.53
CA GLU A 27 -14.01 -9.12 -4.26
C GLU A 27 -14.82 -7.83 -4.34
N ALA A 28 -14.15 -6.68 -4.35
CA ALA A 28 -14.80 -5.39 -4.10
C ALA A 28 -14.57 -4.32 -5.17
N ILE A 29 -13.75 -4.61 -6.18
CA ILE A 29 -13.24 -3.56 -7.06
C ILE A 29 -13.38 -3.93 -8.53
N GLN A 30 -13.87 -3.00 -9.33
CA GLN A 30 -14.10 -3.19 -10.75
C GLN A 30 -13.49 -2.07 -11.59
N ALA A 31 -12.92 -2.42 -12.74
CA ALA A 31 -12.44 -1.42 -13.69
C ALA A 31 -13.59 -0.50 -14.15
N GLY A 32 -13.33 0.80 -14.19
CA GLY A 32 -14.33 1.84 -14.47
C GLY A 32 -14.95 2.47 -13.22
N GLU A 33 -14.60 2.01 -12.01
CA GLU A 33 -15.05 2.63 -10.78
C GLU A 33 -14.44 4.03 -10.59
N GLU A 34 -15.25 4.98 -10.12
CA GLU A 34 -14.84 6.31 -9.68
C GLU A 34 -15.31 6.51 -8.23
N LEU A 35 -14.40 6.98 -7.38
CA LEU A 35 -14.63 7.25 -5.98
C LEU A 35 -14.27 8.70 -5.67
N VAL A 36 -15.17 9.39 -4.97
CA VAL A 36 -14.95 10.76 -4.51
C VAL A 36 -15.01 10.77 -2.99
N TYR A 37 -13.94 11.25 -2.37
CA TYR A 37 -13.79 11.35 -0.93
C TYR A 37 -13.73 12.83 -0.51
N ASP A 38 -14.49 13.18 0.52
CA ASP A 38 -14.36 14.48 1.18
C ASP A 38 -13.25 14.40 2.23
N LEU A 39 -12.26 15.28 2.09
CA LEU A 39 -11.18 15.39 3.04
C LEU A 39 -11.61 16.32 4.17
N LYS A 40 -11.52 15.85 5.42
CA LYS A 40 -11.83 16.66 6.61
C LYS A 40 -10.64 16.63 7.57
N PHE A 41 -10.26 17.81 8.06
CA PHE A 41 -9.24 17.95 9.09
C PHE A 41 -9.92 18.10 10.45
N ASN A 42 -9.51 17.27 11.42
CA ASN A 42 -9.99 17.42 12.80
C ASN A 42 -9.09 18.42 13.55
N TRP A 43 -9.62 19.60 13.81
CA TRP A 43 -8.98 20.56 14.70
C TRP A 43 -9.63 20.52 16.08
N LYS A 44 -9.10 19.67 16.96
CA LYS A 44 -9.60 19.37 18.31
C LYS A 44 -11.05 18.88 18.33
N PHE A 45 -12.02 19.80 18.25
CA PHE A 45 -13.45 19.53 18.33
C PHE A 45 -14.21 19.96 17.07
N ILE A 46 -13.53 20.57 16.09
CA ILE A 46 -14.14 21.10 14.87
C ILE A 46 -13.60 20.32 13.67
N TRP A 47 -14.52 19.73 12.90
CA TRP A 47 -14.22 19.12 11.61
C TRP A 47 -14.28 20.17 10.52
N VAL A 48 -13.13 20.51 9.94
CA VAL A 48 -13.02 21.48 8.87
C VAL A 48 -12.95 20.75 7.54
N ALA A 49 -13.81 21.11 6.58
CA ALA A 49 -13.70 20.63 5.21
C ALA A 49 -12.35 21.10 4.64
N ALA A 50 -11.50 20.14 4.25
CA ALA A 50 -10.13 20.39 3.83
C ALA A 50 -9.94 20.30 2.32
N GLY A 51 -10.80 19.56 1.61
CA GLY A 51 -10.65 19.34 0.18
C GLY A 51 -11.39 18.10 -0.30
N GLN A 52 -11.00 17.61 -1.46
CA GLN A 52 -11.51 16.37 -2.04
C GLN A 52 -10.39 15.52 -2.61
N ALA A 53 -10.57 14.20 -2.55
CA ALA A 53 -9.77 13.24 -3.31
C ALA A 53 -10.68 12.50 -4.29
N LYS A 54 -10.26 12.44 -5.56
CA LYS A 54 -10.95 11.68 -6.60
C LYS A 54 -10.06 10.53 -7.03
N MET A 55 -10.61 9.34 -7.07
CA MET A 55 -9.89 8.14 -7.44
C MET A 55 -10.61 7.42 -8.57
N ASP A 56 -9.89 7.04 -9.61
CA ASP A 56 -10.38 6.19 -10.70
C ASP A 56 -9.58 4.90 -10.79
N MET A 57 -10.22 3.83 -11.27
CA MET A 57 -9.53 2.58 -11.59
C MET A 57 -9.81 2.12 -13.02
N GLN A 58 -8.75 1.70 -13.73
CA GLN A 58 -8.84 1.22 -15.10
C GLN A 58 -8.07 -0.09 -15.28
N ALA A 59 -8.60 -0.99 -16.12
CA ALA A 59 -7.86 -2.15 -16.59
C ALA A 59 -6.83 -1.69 -17.63
N ILE A 60 -5.57 -2.14 -17.48
CA ILE A 60 -4.47 -1.79 -18.37
C ILE A 60 -3.59 -3.01 -18.65
N THR A 61 -2.73 -2.90 -19.64
CA THR A 61 -1.61 -3.83 -19.83
C THR A 61 -0.33 -3.16 -19.34
N TYR A 62 0.34 -3.76 -18.37
CA TYR A 62 1.63 -3.29 -17.85
C TYR A 62 2.67 -4.40 -17.99
N GLN A 63 3.80 -4.10 -18.65
CA GLN A 63 4.87 -5.07 -18.93
C GLN A 63 4.35 -6.40 -19.54
N GLY A 64 3.38 -6.29 -20.47
CA GLY A 64 2.80 -7.44 -21.17
C GLY A 64 1.80 -8.26 -20.34
N LYS A 65 1.43 -7.83 -19.13
CA LYS A 65 0.48 -8.52 -18.25
C LYS A 65 -0.77 -7.67 -18.00
N PRO A 66 -1.95 -8.29 -17.84
CA PRO A 66 -3.16 -7.59 -17.43
C PRO A 66 -3.02 -7.11 -15.98
N CYS A 67 -3.27 -5.83 -15.75
CA CYS A 67 -3.12 -5.14 -14.48
C CYS A 67 -4.28 -4.16 -14.26
N PHE A 68 -4.42 -3.67 -13.04
CA PHE A 68 -5.26 -2.51 -12.73
C PHE A 68 -4.37 -1.31 -12.45
N ARG A 69 -4.74 -0.15 -13.00
CA ARG A 69 -4.17 1.14 -12.64
C ARG A 69 -5.20 1.92 -11.84
N SER A 70 -4.80 2.40 -10.68
CA SER A 70 -5.56 3.35 -9.90
C SER A 70 -4.86 4.70 -9.90
N ASN A 71 -5.59 5.77 -10.19
CA ASN A 71 -5.10 7.13 -9.99
C ASN A 71 -5.91 7.79 -8.89
N LEU A 72 -5.25 8.60 -8.08
CA LEU A 72 -5.89 9.42 -7.07
C LEU A 72 -5.36 10.84 -7.17
N ILE A 73 -6.27 11.80 -7.30
CA ILE A 73 -5.97 13.23 -7.30
C ILE A 73 -6.57 13.82 -6.03
N SER A 74 -5.73 14.40 -5.18
CA SER A 74 -6.14 15.05 -3.94
C SER A 74 -5.87 16.55 -4.01
N VAL A 75 -6.89 17.35 -3.70
CA VAL A 75 -6.85 18.81 -3.81
C VAL A 75 -7.47 19.41 -2.56
N SER A 76 -6.68 20.20 -1.82
CA SER A 76 -7.21 21.03 -0.74
C SER A 76 -8.03 22.21 -1.27
N ASN A 77 -8.98 22.69 -0.46
CA ASN A 77 -9.82 23.83 -0.81
C ASN A 77 -9.12 25.16 -0.51
N ARG A 78 -9.68 26.25 -1.03
CA ARG A 78 -9.11 27.61 -0.90
C ARG A 78 -8.94 28.08 0.56
N GLN A 79 -9.79 27.60 1.48
CA GLN A 79 -9.71 27.98 2.89
C GLN A 79 -8.49 27.36 3.57
N VAL A 80 -8.22 26.08 3.29
CA VAL A 80 -7.08 25.36 3.85
C VAL A 80 -5.77 25.67 3.11
N ASP A 81 -5.84 25.97 1.81
CA ASP A 81 -4.69 26.37 1.00
C ASP A 81 -3.93 27.57 1.57
N PHE A 82 -4.61 28.46 2.30
CA PHE A 82 -3.97 29.61 2.97
C PHE A 82 -2.95 29.16 4.03
N PHE A 83 -3.19 28.02 4.68
CA PHE A 83 -2.30 27.49 5.72
C PHE A 83 -1.41 26.37 5.19
N PHE A 84 -1.95 25.48 4.36
CA PHE A 84 -1.22 24.37 3.76
C PHE A 84 -1.90 23.91 2.47
N LYS A 85 -1.29 24.26 1.33
CA LYS A 85 -1.74 23.76 0.03
C LYS A 85 -1.33 22.29 -0.13
N MET A 86 -2.26 21.45 -0.56
CA MET A 86 -2.02 20.06 -0.94
C MET A 86 -2.57 19.83 -2.35
N ARG A 87 -1.69 19.41 -3.27
CA ARG A 87 -2.02 18.96 -4.62
C ARG A 87 -1.24 17.69 -4.91
N ASP A 88 -1.87 16.56 -4.62
CA ASP A 88 -1.23 15.26 -4.77
C ASP A 88 -1.82 14.50 -5.96
N THR A 89 -0.96 13.81 -6.67
CA THR A 89 -1.33 12.83 -7.69
C THR A 89 -0.61 11.54 -7.41
N LEU A 90 -1.38 10.51 -7.07
CA LEU A 90 -0.90 9.17 -6.82
C LEU A 90 -1.33 8.29 -7.99
N THR A 91 -0.43 7.42 -8.44
CA THR A 91 -0.71 6.37 -9.42
C THR A 91 -0.18 5.07 -8.86
N CYS A 92 -1.03 4.07 -8.77
CA CYS A 92 -0.66 2.71 -8.39
C CYS A 92 -1.03 1.76 -9.52
N ILE A 93 -0.18 0.76 -9.74
CA ILE A 93 -0.47 -0.36 -10.63
C ILE A 93 -0.40 -1.63 -9.78
N THR A 94 -1.45 -2.44 -9.86
CA THR A 94 -1.54 -3.75 -9.23
C THR A 94 -1.73 -4.85 -10.27
N SER A 95 -1.30 -6.07 -9.96
CA SER A 95 -1.62 -7.26 -10.74
C SER A 95 -3.12 -7.54 -10.71
N SER A 96 -3.60 -8.48 -11.54
CA SER A 96 -4.97 -9.00 -11.44
C SER A 96 -5.31 -9.63 -10.09
N ARG A 97 -4.29 -9.93 -9.27
CA ARG A 97 -4.40 -10.45 -7.90
C ARG A 97 -4.14 -9.38 -6.84
N LEU A 98 -4.26 -8.10 -7.20
CA LEU A 98 -4.08 -6.94 -6.31
C LEU A 98 -2.68 -6.82 -5.68
N GLU A 99 -1.66 -7.45 -6.27
CA GLU A 99 -0.27 -7.29 -5.82
C GLU A 99 0.28 -5.99 -6.39
N PRO A 100 0.83 -5.05 -5.59
CA PRO A 100 1.45 -3.85 -6.14
C PRO A 100 2.64 -4.24 -7.02
N VAL A 101 2.77 -3.55 -8.15
CA VAL A 101 3.90 -3.67 -9.09
C VAL A 101 4.60 -2.35 -9.35
N TYR A 102 3.87 -1.23 -9.25
CA TYR A 102 4.42 0.11 -9.37
C TYR A 102 3.58 1.12 -8.60
N PHE A 103 4.24 2.08 -7.96
CA PHE A 103 3.61 3.22 -7.32
C PHE A 103 4.36 4.50 -7.65
N ARG A 104 3.62 5.60 -7.77
CA ARG A 104 4.14 6.95 -7.88
C ARG A 104 3.27 7.92 -7.10
N LYS A 105 3.85 8.75 -6.25
CA LYS A 105 3.21 9.91 -5.61
C LYS A 105 3.95 11.18 -6.03
N GLY A 106 3.29 12.07 -6.76
CA GLY A 106 3.73 13.45 -6.94
C GLY A 106 2.96 14.34 -5.97
N ALA A 107 3.64 15.07 -5.09
CA ALA A 107 3.01 15.83 -4.03
C ALA A 107 3.53 17.27 -4.03
N GLU A 108 2.62 18.23 -4.20
CA GLU A 108 2.84 19.64 -3.91
C GLU A 108 2.19 19.95 -2.57
N GLU A 109 3.02 19.97 -1.52
CA GLU A 109 2.62 20.14 -0.13
C GLU A 109 3.30 21.40 0.42
N GLY A 110 2.53 22.48 0.57
CA GLY A 110 3.04 23.81 0.90
C GLY A 110 3.88 24.41 -0.24
N ASP A 111 5.16 24.64 0.03
CA ASP A 111 6.18 25.11 -0.93
C ASP A 111 7.04 23.96 -1.49
N ARG A 112 6.78 22.72 -1.06
CA ARG A 112 7.59 21.56 -1.41
C ARG A 112 6.94 20.77 -2.53
N TYR A 113 7.76 20.38 -3.49
CA TYR A 113 7.40 19.36 -4.47
C TYR A 113 8.26 18.12 -4.31
N THR A 114 7.61 16.97 -4.12
CA THR A 114 8.27 15.67 -4.02
C THR A 114 7.67 14.67 -4.99
N VAL A 115 8.51 13.82 -5.58
CA VAL A 115 8.07 12.68 -6.37
C VAL A 115 8.65 11.42 -5.78
N ASP A 116 7.79 10.55 -5.28
CA ASP A 116 8.13 9.24 -4.76
C ASP A 116 7.70 8.17 -5.75
N GLU A 117 8.57 7.21 -5.99
CA GLU A 117 8.30 6.05 -6.82
C GLU A 117 8.77 4.78 -6.15
N VAL A 118 8.02 3.71 -6.37
CA VAL A 118 8.34 2.39 -5.87
C VAL A 118 8.06 1.38 -6.98
N TRP A 119 9.04 0.50 -7.24
CA TRP A 119 8.89 -0.68 -8.07
C TRP A 119 8.89 -1.90 -7.19
N PHE A 120 7.82 -2.69 -7.27
CA PHE A 120 7.64 -3.87 -6.47
C PHE A 120 7.99 -5.12 -7.27
N SER A 121 8.68 -6.05 -6.64
CA SER A 121 8.96 -7.37 -7.23
C SER A 121 8.89 -8.46 -6.16
N TYR A 122 8.63 -9.69 -6.61
CA TYR A 122 8.43 -10.84 -5.73
C TYR A 122 9.40 -11.94 -6.15
N LYS A 123 10.36 -12.28 -5.28
CA LYS A 123 11.40 -13.26 -5.57
C LYS A 123 11.68 -14.09 -4.33
N ASN A 124 11.78 -15.41 -4.49
CA ASN A 124 12.09 -16.36 -3.42
C ASN A 124 11.16 -16.22 -2.19
N GLY A 125 9.88 -15.88 -2.43
CA GLY A 125 8.90 -15.68 -1.35
C GLY A 125 9.00 -14.35 -0.60
N LYS A 126 9.91 -13.45 -1.00
CA LYS A 126 10.06 -12.10 -0.44
C LYS A 126 9.42 -11.06 -1.33
N CYS A 127 8.82 -10.04 -0.72
CA CYS A 127 8.46 -8.79 -1.38
C CYS A 127 9.66 -7.84 -1.37
N ILE A 128 9.97 -7.21 -2.50
CA ILE A 128 11.09 -6.29 -2.68
C ILE A 128 10.53 -4.96 -3.18
N ALA A 129 10.90 -3.87 -2.50
CA ALA A 129 10.54 -2.51 -2.86
C ALA A 129 11.80 -1.71 -3.23
N ASP A 130 12.01 -1.49 -4.54
CA ASP A 130 13.02 -0.56 -5.03
C ASP A 130 12.39 0.84 -5.07
N GLN A 131 12.91 1.77 -4.26
CA GLN A 131 12.28 3.08 -4.06
C GLN A 131 13.17 4.23 -4.51
N ARG A 132 12.54 5.30 -4.96
CA ARG A 132 13.18 6.54 -5.38
C ARG A 132 12.37 7.74 -4.90
N ARG A 133 13.04 8.71 -4.28
CA ARG A 133 12.47 10.02 -3.95
C ARG A 133 13.26 11.13 -4.64
N MET A 134 12.55 11.96 -5.37
CA MET A 134 13.04 13.18 -6.01
C MET A 134 12.44 14.39 -5.31
N ARG A 135 13.26 15.43 -5.11
CA ARG A 135 12.83 16.71 -4.54
C ARG A 135 13.44 17.83 -5.36
N ARG A 136 12.71 18.93 -5.52
CA ARG A 136 13.24 20.12 -6.20
C ARG A 136 14.54 20.57 -5.50
N GLU A 137 15.57 20.83 -6.31
CA GLU A 137 16.87 21.37 -5.85
C GLU A 137 17.59 20.48 -4.82
N ARG A 138 17.30 19.18 -4.80
CA ARG A 138 17.98 18.21 -3.93
C ARG A 138 18.32 16.93 -4.69
N ASP A 139 19.32 16.22 -4.17
CA ASP A 139 19.72 14.94 -4.72
C ASP A 139 18.60 13.89 -4.63
N THR A 140 18.59 13.01 -5.62
CA THR A 140 17.68 11.87 -5.64
C THR A 140 18.11 10.84 -4.60
N VAL A 141 17.19 10.47 -3.71
CA VAL A 141 17.41 9.40 -2.73
C VAL A 141 16.88 8.10 -3.31
N LYS A 142 17.66 7.02 -3.18
CA LYS A 142 17.24 5.66 -3.56
C LYS A 142 17.38 4.74 -2.37
N SER A 143 16.48 3.77 -2.26
CA SER A 143 16.51 2.73 -1.24
C SER A 143 15.99 1.43 -1.82
N LYS A 144 16.36 0.31 -1.19
CA LYS A 144 15.88 -1.01 -1.54
C LYS A 144 15.61 -1.75 -0.25
N ASP A 145 14.36 -2.14 -0.06
CA ASP A 145 13.91 -2.88 1.10
C ASP A 145 13.36 -4.23 0.65
N GLN A 146 13.40 -5.21 1.55
CA GLN A 146 12.80 -6.52 1.33
C GLN A 146 12.12 -6.98 2.61
N SER A 147 10.97 -7.64 2.47
CA SER A 147 10.21 -8.20 3.59
C SER A 147 9.78 -9.62 3.26
N ASP A 148 9.67 -10.45 4.30
CA ASP A 148 8.98 -11.74 4.23
C ASP A 148 7.45 -11.55 4.24
N GLU A 149 6.99 -10.36 4.60
CA GLU A 149 5.60 -9.90 4.48
C GLU A 149 5.40 -9.08 3.18
N CYS A 150 4.14 -8.76 2.90
CA CYS A 150 3.78 -7.94 1.76
C CYS A 150 4.00 -6.45 2.03
N ILE A 151 4.72 -5.79 1.12
CA ILE A 151 4.92 -4.36 1.17
C ILE A 151 3.90 -3.70 0.25
N PHE A 152 3.18 -2.72 0.77
CA PHE A 152 2.16 -1.97 0.05
C PHE A 152 2.54 -0.51 -0.13
N ASP A 153 1.86 0.15 -1.07
CA ASP A 153 1.75 1.59 -1.14
C ASP A 153 0.38 2.04 -0.63
N MET A 154 0.19 3.36 -0.50
CA MET A 154 -1.04 3.95 0.02
C MET A 154 -2.31 3.51 -0.74
N LEU A 155 -2.22 3.37 -2.07
CA LEU A 155 -3.37 2.96 -2.87
C LEU A 155 -3.52 1.45 -2.89
N SER A 156 -2.45 0.67 -3.04
CA SER A 156 -2.57 -0.79 -3.07
C SER A 156 -3.11 -1.37 -1.75
N ILE A 157 -2.74 -0.82 -0.59
CA ILE A 157 -3.35 -1.24 0.68
C ILE A 157 -4.82 -0.84 0.76
N LEU A 158 -5.19 0.35 0.25
CA LEU A 158 -6.59 0.78 0.19
C LEU A 158 -7.43 -0.19 -0.66
N MET A 159 -6.89 -0.63 -1.80
CA MET A 159 -7.54 -1.62 -2.65
C MET A 159 -7.66 -2.96 -1.92
N ARG A 160 -6.58 -3.43 -1.30
CA ARG A 160 -6.59 -4.70 -0.56
C ARG A 160 -7.59 -4.70 0.59
N ALA A 161 -7.65 -3.61 1.36
CA ALA A 161 -8.50 -3.46 2.53
C ALA A 161 -10.00 -3.55 2.21
N ARG A 162 -10.41 -3.14 1.00
CA ARG A 162 -11.80 -3.22 0.55
C ARG A 162 -12.29 -4.65 0.34
N SER A 163 -11.38 -5.61 0.23
CA SER A 163 -11.69 -7.04 0.11
C SER A 163 -11.39 -7.81 1.41
N TYR A 164 -11.25 -7.12 2.55
CA TYR A 164 -11.14 -7.79 3.84
C TYR A 164 -12.52 -8.20 4.37
N ASP A 165 -12.63 -9.44 4.82
CA ASP A 165 -13.74 -9.88 5.64
C ASP A 165 -13.54 -9.34 7.06
N VAL A 166 -14.42 -8.42 7.45
CA VAL A 166 -14.39 -7.72 8.73
C VAL A 166 -15.38 -8.30 9.74
N SER A 167 -16.06 -9.41 9.42
CA SER A 167 -17.13 -9.98 10.25
C SER A 167 -16.67 -10.36 11.66
N ASP A 168 -15.43 -10.79 11.81
CA ASP A 168 -14.83 -11.19 13.08
C ASP A 168 -14.04 -10.07 13.78
N TYR A 169 -13.98 -8.85 13.22
CA TYR A 169 -13.18 -7.76 13.76
C TYR A 169 -13.86 -7.11 14.97
N LYS A 170 -13.04 -6.73 15.96
CA LYS A 170 -13.47 -6.10 17.19
C LYS A 170 -12.92 -4.68 17.30
N VAL A 171 -13.62 -3.85 18.08
CA VAL A 171 -13.15 -2.50 18.41
C VAL A 171 -11.78 -2.61 19.09
N GLY A 172 -10.77 -1.98 18.49
CA GLY A 172 -9.39 -1.98 18.97
C GLY A 172 -8.47 -2.98 18.26
N ASP A 173 -9.00 -3.84 17.38
CA ASP A 173 -8.17 -4.67 16.52
C ASP A 173 -7.34 -3.81 15.57
N LYS A 174 -6.09 -4.22 15.35
CA LYS A 174 -5.12 -3.51 14.53
C LYS A 174 -4.52 -4.42 13.48
N ILE A 175 -4.56 -4.00 12.23
CA ILE A 175 -3.90 -4.71 11.13
C ILE A 175 -2.60 -4.00 10.83
N LEU A 176 -1.49 -4.68 11.10
CA LEU A 176 -0.15 -4.17 10.79
C LEU A 176 0.22 -4.55 9.36
N PHE A 177 0.82 -3.63 8.64
CA PHE A 177 1.31 -3.88 7.28
C PHE A 177 2.54 -3.04 6.98
N ASP A 178 3.41 -3.56 6.12
CA ASP A 178 4.60 -2.86 5.67
C ASP A 178 4.23 -1.90 4.52
N MET A 179 4.59 -0.62 4.65
CA MET A 179 4.34 0.41 3.64
C MET A 179 5.64 0.99 3.09
N ALA A 180 5.76 1.05 1.77
CA ALA A 180 6.83 1.78 1.10
C ALA A 180 6.54 3.28 1.08
N THR A 181 7.51 4.10 1.53
CA THR A 181 7.36 5.56 1.70
C THR A 181 8.11 6.39 0.66
N GLY A 182 8.77 5.75 -0.31
CA GLY A 182 9.69 6.38 -1.28
C GLY A 182 11.15 6.43 -0.82
N THR A 183 11.41 6.21 0.48
CA THR A 183 12.78 6.23 1.06
C THR A 183 13.12 5.09 2.00
N LYS A 184 12.11 4.37 2.49
CA LYS A 184 12.23 3.21 3.37
C LYS A 184 10.88 2.51 3.48
N VAL A 185 10.88 1.27 3.98
CA VAL A 185 9.67 0.59 4.41
C VAL A 185 9.41 0.90 5.88
N GLU A 186 8.16 1.23 6.20
CA GLU A 186 7.71 1.46 7.58
C GLU A 186 6.47 0.62 7.85
N GLN A 187 6.40 0.04 9.04
CA GLN A 187 5.18 -0.62 9.48
C GLN A 187 4.12 0.44 9.81
N GLN A 188 2.95 0.27 9.21
CA GLN A 188 1.78 1.11 9.39
C GLN A 188 0.64 0.26 9.97
N THR A 189 -0.41 0.94 10.43
CA THR A 189 -1.58 0.31 11.02
C THR A 189 -2.83 0.69 10.25
N LEU A 190 -3.65 -0.31 9.93
CA LEU A 190 -4.99 -0.18 9.40
C LEU A 190 -5.97 -0.65 10.47
N ILE A 191 -6.90 0.24 10.87
CA ILE A 191 -7.84 0.10 12.01
C ILE A 191 -7.13 0.11 13.37
#